data_AF-A0A815X9U8-F1
#
_entry.id   AF-A0A815X9U8-F1
#
_cell.length_a   1.000
_cell.length_b   1.000
_cell.length_c   1.000
_cell.angle_alpha   90.00
_cell.angle_beta   90.00
_cell.angle_gamma   90.00
#
_symmetry.space_group_name_H-M   'P 1'
#
loop_
_entity.id
_entity.type
_entity.pdbx_description
1 polymer ?
#
loop_
_entity_poly.entity_id
_entity_poly.type
_entity_poly.pdbx_seq_one_letter_code
_entity_poly.pdbx_strand_id
1 'polypeptide(L)'
;MNSFTRAIFVAVVCCSFVPFTKEQYTPDWTSLDSRPLPAWYDESKIGIFIHWGVFSVPSISSEWMWWSWKGNDPSSEVVAFMNKNYPPDWTYADFAAQFHAEFYNPNEWVDIFAASGAKYIVLTSKHHEGFTMWPSKYSFNWNAMDVGPKRDLL
;
A
#
# COMPACT_ATOMS: atom_id res chain seq x y z
N MET A 1 61.41 16.46 44.75
CA MET A 1 61.15 16.51 43.30
C MET A 1 60.50 15.19 42.91
N ASN A 2 59.26 15.26 42.42
CA ASN A 2 58.26 14.19 42.49
C ASN A 2 58.44 13.13 41.39
N SER A 3 58.37 11.85 41.81
CA SER A 3 58.30 10.68 40.92
C SER A 3 56.87 10.53 40.39
N PHE A 4 56.70 10.51 39.07
CA PHE A 4 55.43 10.25 38.39
C PHE A 4 55.47 8.87 37.75
N THR A 5 54.79 7.90 38.36
CA THR A 5 54.52 6.58 37.77
C THR A 5 53.28 6.68 36.89
N ARG A 6 53.42 6.49 35.57
CA ARG A 6 52.28 6.42 34.64
C ARG A 6 51.74 4.98 34.59
N ALA A 7 50.51 4.77 35.06
CA ALA A 7 49.78 3.53 34.85
C ALA A 7 49.12 3.57 33.46
N ILE A 8 49.40 2.55 32.63
CA ILE A 8 48.70 2.33 31.35
C ILE A 8 47.47 1.48 31.65
N PHE A 9 46.28 2.06 31.47
CA PHE A 9 45.02 1.31 31.47
C PHE A 9 44.79 0.74 30.07
N VAL A 10 44.90 -0.58 29.92
CA VAL A 10 44.44 -1.30 28.72
C VAL A 10 42.96 -1.56 28.88
N ALA A 11 42.13 -0.84 28.12
CA ALA A 11 40.71 -1.12 28.03
C ALA A 11 40.49 -2.37 27.15
N VAL A 12 40.15 -3.49 27.78
CA VAL A 12 39.68 -4.68 27.05
C VAL A 12 38.26 -4.41 26.60
N VAL A 13 38.09 -4.14 25.30
CA VAL A 13 36.78 -4.08 24.66
C VAL A 13 36.28 -5.52 24.51
N CYS A 14 35.45 -5.98 25.46
CA CYS A 14 34.64 -7.18 25.26
C CYS A 14 33.62 -6.90 24.15
N CYS A 15 33.91 -7.33 22.93
CA CYS A 15 32.88 -7.47 21.89
C CYS A 15 31.91 -8.56 22.31
N SER A 16 30.82 -8.18 22.97
CA SER A 16 29.67 -9.04 23.21
C SER A 16 29.08 -9.43 21.86
N PHE A 17 29.22 -10.70 21.46
CA PHE A 17 28.45 -11.28 20.37
C PHE A 17 26.97 -11.16 20.75
N VAL A 18 26.22 -10.34 20.02
CA VAL A 18 24.75 -10.34 20.09
C VAL A 18 24.29 -11.55 19.28
N PRO A 19 23.76 -12.63 19.89
CA PRO A 19 23.22 -13.75 19.15
C PRO A 19 22.10 -13.28 18.21
N PHE A 20 22.17 -13.76 16.97
CA PHE A 20 21.14 -13.62 15.95
C PHE A 20 19.79 -14.02 16.55
N THR A 21 18.81 -13.13 16.54
CA THR A 21 17.47 -13.41 17.08
C THR A 21 16.82 -14.51 16.26
N LYS A 22 16.61 -15.66 16.91
CA LYS A 22 15.81 -16.79 16.42
C LYS A 22 14.43 -16.30 15.99
N GLU A 23 13.89 -16.84 14.89
CA GLU A 23 12.53 -16.53 14.42
C GLU A 23 11.55 -16.53 15.59
N GLN A 24 10.91 -15.38 15.83
CA GLN A 24 10.01 -15.15 16.96
C GLN A 24 8.71 -15.95 16.83
N TYR A 25 8.34 -16.36 15.60
CA TYR A 25 7.11 -17.10 15.29
C TYR A 25 7.38 -18.23 14.29
N THR A 26 6.69 -19.35 14.43
CA THR A 26 6.67 -20.47 13.46
C THR A 26 5.40 -20.40 12.60
N PRO A 27 5.39 -21.00 11.39
CA PRO A 27 4.26 -20.92 10.46
C PRO A 27 3.13 -21.90 10.83
N ASP A 28 2.73 -21.91 12.11
CA ASP A 28 1.60 -22.66 12.63
C ASP A 28 0.70 -21.76 13.48
N TRP A 29 -0.57 -22.12 13.57
CA TRP A 29 -1.58 -21.31 14.25
C TRP A 29 -1.26 -21.07 15.72
N THR A 30 -0.73 -22.07 16.42
CA THR A 30 -0.39 -21.93 17.84
C THR A 30 0.64 -20.84 18.06
N SER A 31 1.66 -20.75 17.20
CA SER A 31 2.63 -19.67 17.27
C SER A 31 2.08 -18.32 16.81
N LEU A 32 1.38 -18.26 15.67
CA LEU A 32 0.90 -17.00 15.11
C LEU A 32 -0.17 -16.33 15.98
N ASP A 33 -1.05 -17.11 16.61
CA ASP A 33 -2.10 -16.62 17.52
C ASP A 33 -1.52 -16.11 18.85
N SER A 34 -0.28 -16.49 19.20
CA SER A 34 0.40 -15.96 20.38
C SER A 34 0.87 -14.50 20.20
N ARG A 35 0.81 -13.95 18.98
CA ARG A 35 1.24 -12.59 18.69
C ARG A 35 0.30 -11.57 19.33
N PRO A 36 0.79 -10.74 20.27
CA PRO A 36 -0.06 -9.73 20.90
C PRO A 36 -0.48 -8.67 19.90
N LEU A 37 -1.63 -8.04 20.14
CA LEU A 37 -2.03 -6.85 19.40
C LEU A 37 -1.02 -5.72 19.67
N PRO A 38 -0.42 -5.08 18.65
CA PRO A 38 0.50 -3.98 18.87
C PRO A 38 -0.20 -2.80 19.57
N ALA A 39 0.41 -2.27 20.63
CA ALA A 39 -0.17 -1.18 21.42
C ALA A 39 -0.54 0.06 20.59
N TRP A 40 0.30 0.43 19.62
CA TRP A 40 0.02 1.57 18.74
C TRP A 40 -1.30 1.41 17.97
N TYR A 41 -1.65 0.19 17.53
CA TYR A 41 -2.88 -0.05 16.77
C TYR A 41 -4.09 0.00 17.69
N ASP A 42 -3.97 -0.58 18.89
CA ASP A 42 -5.01 -0.46 19.89
C ASP A 42 -5.23 1.01 20.25
N GLU A 43 -4.19 1.78 20.55
CA GLU A 43 -4.25 3.20 20.93
C GLU A 43 -4.74 4.13 19.80
N SER A 44 -4.59 3.73 18.54
CA SER A 44 -4.88 4.57 17.38
C SER A 44 -6.36 4.92 17.22
N LYS A 45 -7.25 3.95 17.49
CA LYS A 45 -8.73 4.01 17.41
C LYS A 45 -9.37 4.37 16.05
N ILE A 46 -8.80 5.32 15.29
CA ILE A 46 -9.31 5.82 14.02
C ILE A 46 -8.21 5.77 12.95
N GLY A 47 -8.55 5.23 11.79
CA GLY A 47 -7.73 5.28 10.58
C GLY A 47 -8.58 5.50 9.33
N ILE A 48 -7.92 5.82 8.22
CA ILE A 48 -8.56 6.09 6.92
C ILE A 48 -8.17 5.00 5.94
N PHE A 49 -9.17 4.42 5.27
CA PHE A 49 -8.96 3.48 4.16
C PHE A 49 -9.36 4.16 2.85
N ILE A 50 -8.45 4.14 1.87
CA ILE A 50 -8.61 4.72 0.55
C ILE A 50 -8.72 3.60 -0.49
N HIS A 51 -9.87 3.55 -1.18
CA HIS A 51 -10.04 2.77 -2.40
C HIS A 51 -9.76 3.69 -3.59
N TRP A 52 -8.59 3.52 -4.20
CA TRP A 52 -8.18 4.31 -5.35
C TRP A 52 -7.32 3.46 -6.30
N GLY A 53 -7.64 3.54 -7.58
CA GLY A 53 -6.97 2.75 -8.62
C GLY A 53 -7.62 2.95 -9.98
N VAL A 54 -7.39 2.02 -10.91
CA VAL A 54 -7.89 2.11 -12.29
C VAL A 54 -9.42 2.23 -12.35
N PHE A 55 -10.14 1.55 -11.44
CA PHE A 55 -11.61 1.64 -11.34
C PHE A 55 -12.12 3.06 -11.06
N SER A 56 -11.29 3.95 -10.53
CA SER A 56 -11.66 5.34 -10.26
C SER A 56 -11.73 6.18 -11.53
N VAL A 57 -11.06 5.80 -12.62
CA VAL A 57 -11.03 6.56 -13.89
C VAL A 57 -12.44 6.78 -14.48
N PRO A 58 -13.26 5.74 -14.70
CA PRO A 58 -14.61 5.94 -15.23
C PRO A 58 -15.59 6.62 -14.26
N SER A 59 -15.26 6.66 -12.96
CA SER A 59 -16.02 7.37 -11.93
C SER A 59 -17.52 7.04 -11.92
N ILE A 60 -17.86 5.76 -12.07
CA ILE A 60 -19.25 5.26 -12.09
C ILE A 60 -19.43 4.11 -11.11
N SER A 61 -20.56 4.09 -10.42
CA SER A 61 -20.93 3.07 -9.43
C SER A 61 -19.93 2.96 -8.26
N SER A 62 -19.01 1.99 -8.30
CA SER A 62 -18.08 1.66 -7.21
C SER A 62 -16.78 1.07 -7.75
N GLU A 63 -15.86 0.67 -6.87
CA GLU A 63 -14.64 -0.06 -7.21
C GLU A 63 -14.90 -1.39 -7.94
N TRP A 64 -16.14 -1.92 -7.88
CA TRP A 64 -16.58 -3.10 -8.61
C TRP A 64 -17.03 -2.82 -10.05
N MET A 65 -16.83 -1.60 -10.58
CA MET A 65 -17.36 -1.21 -11.91
C MET A 65 -16.98 -2.19 -13.03
N TRP A 66 -15.80 -2.80 -12.97
CA TRP A 66 -15.39 -3.85 -13.91
C TRP A 66 -16.33 -5.05 -13.89
N TRP A 67 -16.65 -5.55 -12.70
CA TRP A 67 -17.54 -6.69 -12.51
C TRP A 67 -18.99 -6.32 -12.85
N SER A 68 -19.43 -5.11 -12.49
CA SER A 68 -20.74 -4.59 -12.89
C SER A 68 -20.85 -4.32 -14.40
N TRP A 69 -19.75 -4.32 -15.14
CA TRP A 69 -19.75 -4.16 -16.60
C TRP A 69 -19.56 -5.47 -17.37
N LYS A 70 -18.63 -6.32 -16.93
CA LYS A 70 -18.18 -7.52 -17.65
C LYS A 70 -18.30 -8.82 -16.84
N GLY A 71 -18.77 -8.75 -15.60
CA GLY A 71 -19.01 -9.92 -14.75
C GLY A 71 -20.25 -10.72 -15.18
N ASN A 72 -20.66 -11.65 -14.33
CA ASN A 72 -21.73 -12.60 -14.66
C ASN A 72 -23.14 -11.98 -14.72
N ASP A 73 -23.35 -10.87 -14.00
CA ASP A 73 -24.62 -10.13 -13.98
C ASP A 73 -24.35 -8.63 -14.13
N PRO A 74 -24.14 -8.14 -15.37
CA PRO A 74 -23.82 -6.74 -15.61
C PRO A 74 -24.99 -5.81 -15.26
N SER A 75 -24.66 -4.69 -14.61
CA SER A 75 -25.61 -3.61 -14.36
C SER A 75 -25.95 -2.90 -15.68
N SER A 76 -27.26 -2.77 -15.96
CA SER A 76 -27.74 -2.04 -17.13
C SER A 76 -27.31 -0.57 -17.13
N GLU A 77 -27.20 0.06 -15.95
CA GLU A 77 -26.71 1.42 -15.79
C GLU A 77 -25.24 1.55 -16.19
N VAL A 78 -24.38 0.67 -15.67
CA VAL A 78 -22.94 0.68 -15.99
C VAL A 78 -22.72 0.36 -17.46
N VAL A 79 -23.43 -0.64 -18.01
CA VAL A 79 -23.34 -0.99 -19.44
C VAL A 79 -23.78 0.18 -20.32
N ALA A 80 -24.89 0.85 -19.99
CA ALA A 80 -25.37 2.01 -20.74
C ALA A 80 -24.39 3.19 -20.66
N PHE A 81 -23.83 3.46 -19.48
CA PHE A 81 -22.77 4.46 -19.30
C PHE A 81 -21.56 4.14 -20.18
N MET A 82 -21.10 2.90 -20.17
CA MET A 82 -19.94 2.48 -20.96
C MET A 82 -20.19 2.62 -22.46
N ASN A 83 -21.33 2.14 -22.96
CA ASN A 83 -21.69 2.25 -24.38
C ASN A 83 -21.86 3.69 -24.87
N LYS A 84 -22.24 4.61 -23.97
CA LYS A 84 -22.45 6.03 -24.31
C LYS A 84 -21.13 6.81 -24.35
N ASN A 85 -20.18 6.49 -23.47
CA ASN A 85 -19.01 7.33 -23.22
C ASN A 85 -17.70 6.76 -23.79
N TYR A 86 -17.65 5.48 -24.14
CA TYR A 86 -16.43 4.81 -24.63
C TYR A 86 -16.67 4.09 -25.96
N PRO A 87 -15.62 3.91 -26.79
CA PRO A 87 -15.70 3.16 -28.04
C PRO A 87 -16.20 1.71 -27.84
N PRO A 88 -16.84 1.10 -28.86
CA PRO A 88 -17.39 -0.26 -28.76
C PRO A 88 -16.38 -1.37 -28.40
N ASP A 89 -15.11 -1.17 -28.69
CA ASP A 89 -13.99 -2.08 -28.43
C ASP A 89 -13.20 -1.75 -27.15
N TRP A 90 -13.63 -0.76 -26.38
CA TRP A 90 -12.99 -0.39 -25.12
C TRP A 90 -13.01 -1.56 -24.14
N THR A 91 -11.87 -1.81 -23.52
CA THR A 91 -11.66 -2.82 -22.49
C THR A 91 -11.38 -2.17 -21.15
N TYR A 92 -11.46 -2.95 -20.06
CA TYR A 92 -11.10 -2.43 -18.75
C TYR A 92 -9.60 -2.10 -18.64
N ALA A 93 -8.75 -2.81 -19.38
CA ALA A 93 -7.31 -2.56 -19.37
C ALA A 93 -6.95 -1.19 -19.95
N ASP A 94 -7.73 -0.67 -20.89
CA ASP A 94 -7.50 0.63 -21.52
C ASP A 94 -7.59 1.79 -20.52
N PHE A 95 -8.33 1.62 -19.42
CA PHE A 95 -8.38 2.60 -18.34
C PHE A 95 -7.05 2.78 -17.61
N ALA A 96 -6.18 1.78 -17.58
CA ALA A 96 -4.90 1.92 -16.90
C ALA A 96 -4.02 3.00 -17.53
N ALA A 97 -4.10 3.18 -18.86
CA ALA A 97 -3.40 4.25 -19.55
C ALA A 97 -3.96 5.65 -19.22
N GLN A 98 -5.24 5.73 -18.84
CA GLN A 98 -5.92 6.98 -18.44
C GLN A 98 -5.79 7.30 -16.95
N PHE A 99 -5.33 6.34 -16.14
CA PHE A 99 -5.09 6.56 -14.72
C PHE A 99 -3.77 7.33 -14.54
N HIS A 100 -3.81 8.66 -14.73
CA HIS A 100 -2.59 9.48 -14.72
C HIS A 100 -2.13 9.92 -13.33
N ALA A 101 -3.03 9.95 -12.35
CA ALA A 101 -2.78 10.55 -11.04
C ALA A 101 -2.19 11.98 -11.13
N GLU A 102 -2.63 12.77 -12.13
CA GLU A 102 -2.01 14.05 -12.51
C GLU A 102 -1.97 15.07 -11.36
N PHE A 103 -3.02 15.11 -10.55
CA PHE A 103 -3.14 16.02 -9.40
C PHE A 103 -2.81 15.34 -8.07
N TYR A 104 -2.18 14.16 -8.09
CA TYR A 104 -1.86 13.43 -6.87
C TYR A 104 -0.69 14.06 -6.11
N ASN A 105 -1.01 14.63 -4.94
CA ASN A 105 -0.05 15.13 -3.98
C ASN A 105 -0.18 14.36 -2.64
N PRO A 106 0.72 13.41 -2.35
CA PRO A 106 0.65 12.64 -1.10
C PRO A 106 0.82 13.49 0.16
N ASN A 107 1.55 14.62 0.09
CA ASN A 107 1.72 15.49 1.25
C ASN A 107 0.40 16.15 1.64
N GLU A 108 -0.35 16.65 0.66
CA GLU A 108 -1.67 17.25 0.89
C GLU A 108 -2.66 16.22 1.46
N TRP A 109 -2.62 14.99 0.95
CA TRP A 109 -3.43 13.90 1.50
C TRP A 109 -3.09 13.63 2.97
N VAL A 110 -1.80 13.48 3.29
CA VAL A 110 -1.34 13.24 4.67
C VAL A 110 -1.70 14.41 5.59
N ASP A 111 -1.58 15.65 5.13
CA ASP A 111 -1.97 16.84 5.89
C ASP A 111 -3.47 16.80 6.24
N ILE A 112 -4.34 16.48 5.27
CA ILE A 112 -5.79 16.32 5.49
C ILE A 112 -6.08 15.16 6.46
N PHE A 113 -5.42 14.02 6.28
CA PHE A 113 -5.64 12.85 7.14
C PHE A 113 -5.18 13.10 8.57
N ALA A 114 -4.04 13.76 8.76
CA ALA A 114 -3.57 14.18 10.08
C ALA A 114 -4.54 15.17 10.72
N ALA A 115 -5.04 16.15 9.97
CA ALA A 115 -6.02 17.13 10.44
C ALA A 115 -7.36 16.50 10.86
N SER A 116 -7.76 15.37 10.26
CA SER A 116 -8.95 14.61 10.66
C SER A 116 -8.80 13.88 12.01
N GLY A 117 -7.57 13.77 12.52
CA GLY A 117 -7.25 13.03 13.75
C GLY A 117 -6.97 11.55 13.56
N ALA A 118 -7.02 11.04 12.32
CA ALA A 118 -6.65 9.67 11.99
C ALA A 118 -5.20 9.36 12.38
N LYS A 119 -4.95 8.12 12.83
CA LYS A 119 -3.65 7.67 13.34
C LYS A 119 -2.95 6.66 12.42
N TYR A 120 -3.67 6.12 11.45
CA TYR A 120 -3.11 5.29 10.39
C TYR A 120 -3.91 5.44 9.10
N ILE A 121 -3.26 5.15 7.98
CA ILE A 121 -3.84 5.20 6.64
C ILE A 121 -3.58 3.84 5.99
N VAL A 122 -4.58 3.33 5.28
CA VAL A 122 -4.45 2.15 4.42
C VAL A 122 -4.85 2.56 3.02
N LEU A 123 -3.94 2.40 2.06
CA LEU A 123 -4.24 2.55 0.64
C LEU A 123 -4.40 1.15 0.04
N THR A 124 -5.38 0.97 -0.84
CA THR A 124 -5.49 -0.25 -1.64
C THR A 124 -4.23 -0.44 -2.47
N SER A 125 -3.34 -1.32 -2.02
CA SER A 125 -2.12 -1.67 -2.76
C SER A 125 -2.47 -2.37 -4.08
N LYS A 126 -3.43 -3.29 -4.01
CA LYS A 126 -4.02 -4.02 -5.13
C LYS A 126 -5.46 -4.36 -4.77
N HIS A 127 -6.40 -4.04 -5.64
CA HIS A 127 -7.80 -4.40 -5.45
C HIS A 127 -8.18 -5.61 -6.36
N HIS A 128 -9.47 -5.96 -6.46
CA HIS A 128 -9.94 -7.19 -7.11
C HIS A 128 -9.62 -7.27 -8.62
N GLU A 129 -9.47 -6.13 -9.30
CA GLU A 129 -9.04 -6.04 -10.70
C GLU A 129 -7.55 -6.35 -10.90
N GLY A 130 -6.79 -6.51 -9.81
CA GLY A 130 -5.41 -7.00 -9.84
C GLY A 130 -4.34 -5.97 -10.19
N PHE A 131 -4.69 -4.71 -10.43
CA PHE A 131 -3.73 -3.64 -10.71
C PHE A 131 -2.95 -3.30 -9.45
N THR A 132 -1.62 -3.34 -9.51
CA THR A 132 -0.78 -3.01 -8.35
C THR A 132 -0.33 -1.56 -8.39
N MET A 133 -0.50 -0.86 -7.27
CA MET A 133 -0.13 0.55 -7.10
C MET A 133 1.40 0.79 -6.95
N TRP A 134 2.20 -0.27 -7.05
CA TRP A 134 3.67 -0.28 -6.94
C TRP A 134 4.31 -1.10 -8.08
N PRO A 135 5.63 -0.96 -8.38
CA PRO A 135 6.32 -1.73 -9.42
C PRO A 135 6.51 -3.22 -9.06
N SER A 136 5.40 -3.97 -9.03
CA SER A 136 5.41 -5.39 -8.72
C SER A 136 6.08 -6.20 -9.83
N LYS A 137 7.10 -6.98 -9.47
CA LYS A 137 7.73 -7.97 -10.38
C LYS A 137 6.78 -9.10 -10.80
N TYR A 138 5.65 -9.25 -10.12
CA TYR A 138 4.67 -10.33 -10.34
C TYR A 138 3.44 -9.85 -11.12
N SER A 139 3.29 -8.54 -11.35
CA SER A 139 2.19 -7.93 -12.11
C SER A 139 2.75 -7.14 -13.29
N PHE A 140 3.55 -7.80 -14.11
CA PHE A 140 4.19 -7.21 -15.28
C PHE A 140 3.18 -6.52 -16.20
N ASN A 141 3.44 -5.26 -16.58
CA ASN A 141 2.56 -4.41 -17.40
C ASN A 141 1.18 -4.09 -16.81
N TRP A 142 0.90 -4.48 -15.55
CA TRP A 142 -0.36 -4.20 -14.87
C TRP A 142 -0.11 -3.56 -13.51
N ASN A 143 0.65 -2.46 -13.53
CA ASN A 143 1.00 -1.69 -12.35
C ASN A 143 1.27 -0.21 -12.64
N ALA A 144 1.26 0.63 -11.60
CA ALA A 144 1.35 2.09 -11.69
C ALA A 144 2.68 2.63 -12.25
N MET A 145 3.77 1.85 -12.18
CA MET A 145 5.04 2.23 -12.81
C MET A 145 5.06 1.88 -14.30
N ASP A 146 4.54 0.73 -14.68
CA ASP A 146 4.56 0.24 -16.07
C ASP A 146 3.52 0.94 -16.96
N VAL A 147 2.38 1.37 -16.43
CA VAL A 147 1.30 2.04 -17.18
C VAL A 147 0.58 3.09 -16.33
N GLY A 148 0.07 4.15 -16.98
CA GLY A 148 -0.65 5.23 -16.31
C GLY A 148 0.31 6.21 -15.61
N PRO A 149 0.39 6.25 -14.26
CA PRO A 149 1.06 7.31 -13.51
C PRO A 149 2.59 7.38 -13.71
N LYS A 150 3.23 6.27 -14.12
CA LYS A 150 4.69 6.12 -14.16
C LYS A 150 5.35 6.45 -12.81
N ARG A 151 4.66 6.07 -11.73
CA ARG A 151 5.03 6.38 -10.36
C ARG A 151 4.66 5.23 -9.43
N ASP A 152 5.52 4.97 -8.44
CA ASP A 152 5.15 4.15 -7.29
C ASP A 152 4.23 4.98 -6.39
N LEU A 153 2.98 4.54 -6.27
CA LEU A 153 1.92 5.25 -5.54
C LEU A 153 1.73 4.72 -4.11
N LEU A 154 2.46 3.67 -3.71
CA LEU A 154 2.51 3.17 -2.33
C LEU A 154 3.62 3.80 -1.49
#